data_AF-A0A8S1N777-F1
#
_entry.id   AF-A0A8S1N777-F1
#
_cell.length_a   1.000
_cell.length_b   1.000
_cell.length_c   1.000
_cell.angle_alpha   90.00
_cell.angle_beta   90.00
_cell.angle_gamma   90.00
#
_symmetry.space_group_name_H-M   'P 1'
#
loop_
_entity.id
_entity.type
_entity.pdbx_description
1 polymer ?
#
loop_
_entity_poly.entity_id
_entity_poly.type
_entity_poly.pdbx_seq_one_letter_code
_entity_poly.pdbx_strand_id
1 'polypeptide(L)'
;MKGIQNQLGKPTENVLSENKAKLQHKSFHGEHEQILFNLTSSITGKFIIVEAQRSVKVLDQLIQDIEFCLYLDAEFIARFQVGKYSKDQKLQITEETIKLLQLQAELEQKFKVYANFNIMITQGEEFDESKKQESEKLEHLLQENFKNLLRRMQRCPKDFEILKGIKRNLNIELSEYLYGIKCLKILFLKELSITQAEKNIQIQQFQNIKSKVEEQEKVKRQLEQDLYNLKQQNSINTDVMKAEIEKLKQALQKLKNEKKQQVNSLQDQLKSQYNILEKSQQTKIDQLQAELQGLRSKFIKLRDENAQEETKLKRLNIIQDQALQEGVQNYDIMMEETIQKFNNLQKECQHIEQQLRDRKQYFLIVDAQKRKEKELEEEFKKKKDAHYLQQSQKTEAAKHIQLFFKSYQTSQKKPIKLKQG
;
A
#
# COMPACT_ATOMS: atom_id res chain seq x y z
N MET A 1 -43.41 -18.38 38.05
CA MET A 1 -43.25 -19.25 39.24
C MET A 1 -42.61 -18.47 40.38
N LYS A 2 -43.43 -18.04 41.35
CA LYS A 2 -43.17 -17.70 42.78
C LYS A 2 -44.00 -16.48 43.24
N GLY A 3 -44.65 -16.64 44.41
CA GLY A 3 -45.36 -15.65 45.24
C GLY A 3 -46.89 -15.69 45.04
N ILE A 4 -47.71 -16.49 45.72
CA ILE A 4 -48.07 -16.61 47.16
C ILE A 4 -48.73 -15.36 47.77
N GLN A 5 -50.07 -15.48 47.88
CA GLN A 5 -51.02 -15.10 48.97
C GLN A 5 -50.77 -13.87 49.85
N ASN A 6 -51.83 -13.06 50.01
CA ASN A 6 -52.48 -12.90 51.31
C ASN A 6 -53.95 -12.42 51.19
N GLN A 7 -54.76 -13.02 52.05
CA GLN A 7 -56.19 -12.84 52.28
C GLN A 7 -56.48 -11.61 53.17
N LEU A 8 -57.77 -11.20 53.21
CA LEU A 8 -58.53 -10.56 54.30
C LEU A 8 -59.49 -9.54 53.66
N GLY A 9 -60.80 -9.47 53.88
CA GLY A 9 -61.73 -10.19 54.74
C GLY A 9 -63.10 -9.52 54.50
N LYS A 10 -64.18 -10.30 54.44
CA LYS A 10 -65.56 -9.77 54.48
C LYS A 10 -66.06 -9.81 55.93
N PRO A 11 -66.87 -8.85 56.36
CA PRO A 11 -67.84 -9.09 57.40
C PRO A 11 -69.27 -8.97 56.87
N THR A 12 -70.05 -10.01 57.14
CA THR A 12 -71.51 -10.01 57.26
C THR A 12 -71.90 -9.44 58.61
N GLU A 13 -72.99 -8.65 58.69
CA GLU A 13 -73.94 -8.72 59.80
C GLU A 13 -75.28 -8.05 59.41
N ASN A 14 -76.34 -8.86 59.44
CA ASN A 14 -77.72 -8.44 59.63
C ASN A 14 -77.89 -7.87 61.05
N VAL A 15 -78.96 -7.09 61.31
CA VAL A 15 -79.93 -7.24 62.44
C VAL A 15 -80.69 -5.92 62.74
N LEU A 16 -82.04 -6.04 62.75
CA LEU A 16 -83.07 -5.29 63.51
C LEU A 16 -83.34 -3.81 63.15
N SER A 17 -84.46 -3.48 62.49
CA SER A 17 -85.87 -3.41 62.95
C SER A 17 -86.24 -2.11 63.68
N GLU A 18 -87.26 -1.45 63.12
CA GLU A 18 -88.32 -0.69 63.80
C GLU A 18 -87.92 0.23 64.97
N ASN A 19 -87.91 1.54 64.71
CA ASN A 19 -88.40 2.50 65.71
C ASN A 19 -88.99 3.75 65.03
N LYS A 20 -90.33 3.81 65.11
CA LYS A 20 -91.11 4.94 65.60
C LYS A 20 -91.05 6.26 64.84
N ALA A 21 -92.15 6.51 64.12
CA ALA A 21 -93.02 7.66 64.35
C ALA A 21 -92.54 8.62 65.45
N LYS A 22 -91.91 9.72 65.00
CA LYS A 22 -91.77 11.02 65.67
C LYS A 22 -90.97 11.93 64.74
N LEU A 23 -91.62 12.46 63.70
CA LEU A 23 -91.14 13.69 63.06
C LEU A 23 -91.79 14.86 63.80
N GLN A 24 -91.27 15.00 65.02
CA GLN A 24 -91.12 16.28 65.69
C GLN A 24 -90.48 17.26 64.71
N HIS A 25 -91.01 18.48 64.66
CA HIS A 25 -90.44 19.64 63.98
C HIS A 25 -88.90 19.60 63.97
N LYS A 26 -88.31 19.16 62.87
CA LYS A 26 -86.93 19.51 62.55
C LYS A 26 -86.96 20.98 62.16
N SER A 27 -86.24 21.82 62.91
CA SER A 27 -86.05 23.20 62.52
C SER A 27 -85.45 23.23 61.12
N PHE A 28 -86.09 23.98 60.23
CA PHE A 28 -85.71 24.24 58.83
C PHE A 28 -84.19 24.43 58.65
N HIS A 29 -83.51 24.99 59.66
CA HIS A 29 -82.07 25.22 59.72
C HIS A 29 -81.18 23.99 59.48
N GLY A 30 -81.52 22.82 60.07
CA GLY A 30 -80.67 21.62 59.98
C GLY A 30 -80.67 20.95 58.60
N GLU A 31 -81.77 21.08 57.85
CA GLU A 31 -81.86 20.54 56.50
C GLU A 31 -81.12 21.42 55.48
N HIS A 32 -81.11 22.74 55.69
CA HIS A 32 -80.32 23.67 54.88
C HIS A 32 -78.81 23.52 55.08
N GLU A 33 -78.35 23.30 56.31
CA GLU A 33 -76.94 22.97 56.58
C GLU A 33 -76.53 21.66 55.92
N GLN A 34 -77.41 20.66 55.90
CA GLN A 34 -77.13 19.39 55.26
C GLN A 34 -77.11 19.49 53.72
N ILE A 35 -77.94 20.35 53.13
CA ILE A 35 -77.88 20.68 51.70
C ILE A 35 -76.59 21.45 51.37
N LEU A 36 -76.20 22.43 52.19
CA LEU A 36 -74.93 23.15 52.04
C LEU A 36 -73.72 22.24 52.23
N PHE A 37 -73.77 21.32 53.19
CA PHE A 37 -72.76 20.30 53.44
C PHE A 37 -72.66 19.33 52.27
N ASN A 38 -73.78 18.87 51.70
CA ASN A 38 -73.77 17.99 50.53
C ASN A 38 -73.27 18.71 49.27
N LEU A 39 -73.60 19.99 49.09
CA LEU A 39 -73.08 20.82 48.02
C LEU A 39 -71.57 21.06 48.18
N THR A 40 -71.08 21.35 49.39
CA THR A 40 -69.65 21.54 49.65
C THR A 40 -68.85 20.24 49.66
N SER A 41 -69.44 19.13 50.10
CA SER A 41 -68.85 17.78 50.03
C SER A 41 -68.74 17.26 48.60
N SER A 42 -69.54 17.80 47.67
CA SER A 42 -69.41 17.52 46.24
C SER A 42 -68.27 18.33 45.58
N ILE A 43 -67.71 19.35 46.26
CA ILE A 43 -66.65 20.24 45.75
C ILE A 43 -65.25 19.64 45.87
N THR A 44 -65.09 18.48 46.53
CA THR A 44 -63.79 17.80 46.65
C THR A 44 -63.34 17.04 45.39
N GLY A 45 -64.14 17.02 44.32
CA GLY A 45 -63.77 16.47 43.01
C GLY A 45 -63.60 17.55 41.94
N LYS A 46 -62.68 17.36 40.98
CA LYS A 46 -62.61 18.21 39.77
C LYS A 46 -63.92 18.08 38.98
N PHE A 47 -64.80 19.07 39.05
CA PHE A 47 -66.01 19.08 38.24
C PHE A 47 -65.66 19.10 36.76
N ILE A 48 -66.36 18.30 35.97
CA ILE A 48 -66.31 18.42 34.51
C ILE A 48 -66.94 19.78 34.15
N ILE A 49 -66.38 20.51 33.18
CA ILE A 49 -66.86 21.85 32.76
C ILE A 49 -68.39 21.90 32.60
N VAL A 50 -68.98 20.84 32.04
CA VAL A 50 -70.43 20.72 31.83
C VAL A 50 -71.21 20.67 33.15
N GLU A 51 -70.68 19.99 34.17
CA GLU A 51 -71.29 19.89 35.50
C GLU A 51 -71.18 21.23 36.24
N ALA A 52 -70.02 21.88 36.22
CA ALA A 52 -69.85 23.21 36.81
C ALA A 52 -70.76 24.26 36.14
N GLN A 53 -70.94 24.21 34.80
CA GLN A 53 -71.91 25.06 34.10
C GLN A 53 -73.36 24.81 34.51
N ARG A 54 -73.75 23.54 34.72
CA ARG A 54 -75.09 23.18 35.22
C ARG A 54 -75.30 23.67 36.65
N SER A 55 -74.32 23.47 37.53
CA SER A 55 -74.35 23.94 38.91
C SER A 55 -74.50 25.45 38.98
N VAL A 56 -73.76 26.22 38.17
CA VAL A 56 -73.92 27.68 38.11
C VAL A 56 -75.34 28.09 37.71
N LYS A 57 -75.97 27.42 36.73
CA LYS A 57 -77.37 27.71 36.36
C LYS A 57 -78.35 27.43 37.49
N VAL A 58 -78.15 26.33 38.23
CA VAL A 58 -78.99 26.00 39.40
C VAL A 58 -78.79 27.04 40.51
N LEU A 59 -77.54 27.45 40.76
CA LEU A 59 -77.22 28.48 41.75
C LEU A 59 -77.81 29.84 41.33
N ASP A 60 -77.82 30.20 40.05
CA ASP A 60 -78.45 31.42 39.55
C ASP A 60 -79.96 31.45 39.81
N GLN A 61 -80.65 30.34 39.54
CA GLN A 61 -82.08 30.22 39.83
C GLN A 61 -82.35 30.29 41.33
N LEU A 62 -81.56 29.58 42.13
CA LEU A 62 -81.69 29.55 43.58
C LEU A 62 -81.44 30.93 44.21
N ILE A 63 -80.42 31.66 43.74
CA ILE A 63 -80.16 33.05 44.14
C ILE A 63 -81.39 33.92 43.86
N GLN A 64 -81.97 33.80 42.67
CA GLN A 64 -83.13 34.57 42.28
C GLN A 64 -84.36 34.24 43.13
N ASP A 65 -84.62 32.96 43.39
CA ASP A 65 -85.76 32.51 44.20
C ASP A 65 -85.63 32.97 45.66
N ILE A 66 -84.42 32.87 46.24
CA ILE A 66 -84.15 33.37 47.59
C ILE A 66 -84.26 34.89 47.64
N GLU A 67 -83.80 35.62 46.63
CA GLU A 67 -84.01 37.06 46.55
C GLU A 67 -85.49 37.40 46.51
N PHE A 68 -86.31 36.69 45.74
CA PHE A 68 -87.76 36.92 45.76
C PHE A 68 -88.36 36.67 47.15
N CYS A 69 -88.02 35.57 47.81
CA CYS A 69 -88.48 35.29 49.18
C CYS A 69 -88.00 36.33 50.20
N LEU A 70 -86.75 36.81 50.06
CA LEU A 70 -86.15 37.79 50.96
C LEU A 70 -86.83 39.15 50.82
N TYR A 71 -87.23 39.54 49.61
CA TYR A 71 -87.74 40.88 49.31
C TYR A 71 -89.27 40.98 49.16
N LEU A 72 -89.97 39.88 48.89
CA LEU A 72 -91.43 39.80 48.70
C LEU A 72 -92.07 38.92 49.78
N ASP A 73 -91.92 39.28 51.05
CA ASP A 73 -92.67 38.62 52.12
C ASP A 73 -94.06 39.26 52.31
N ALA A 74 -94.93 38.53 53.00
CA ALA A 74 -96.30 38.98 53.27
C ALA A 74 -96.35 40.33 54.02
N GLU A 75 -95.37 40.60 54.91
CA GLU A 75 -95.29 41.88 55.62
C GLU A 75 -95.02 43.05 54.66
N PHE A 76 -94.11 42.87 53.72
CA PHE A 76 -93.80 43.88 52.72
C PHE A 76 -94.94 44.06 51.72
N ILE A 77 -95.53 42.96 51.23
CA ILE A 77 -96.64 42.98 50.27
C ILE A 77 -97.88 43.67 50.87
N ALA A 78 -98.18 43.46 52.15
CA ALA A 78 -99.30 44.11 52.84
C ALA A 78 -99.23 45.66 52.82
N ARG A 79 -98.06 46.26 52.57
CA ARG A 79 -97.90 47.71 52.41
C ARG A 79 -98.55 48.26 51.14
N PHE A 80 -98.83 47.39 50.17
CA PHE A 80 -99.45 47.75 48.89
C PHE A 80 -100.97 47.61 48.90
N GLN A 81 -101.61 47.37 50.07
CA GLN A 81 -103.07 47.37 50.17
C GLN A 81 -103.70 48.66 49.65
N VAL A 82 -104.82 48.52 48.92
CA VAL A 82 -105.59 49.64 48.36
C VAL A 82 -105.95 50.63 49.46
N GLY A 83 -105.50 51.89 49.31
CA GLY A 83 -105.74 52.98 50.26
C GLY A 83 -104.65 53.23 51.31
N LYS A 84 -103.73 52.27 51.56
CA LYS A 84 -102.58 52.47 52.48
C LYS A 84 -101.31 52.92 51.75
N TYR A 85 -101.22 52.61 50.46
CA TYR A 85 -100.12 53.05 49.62
C TYR A 85 -100.32 54.51 49.20
N SER A 86 -99.67 55.45 49.90
CA SER A 86 -99.76 56.89 49.58
C SER A 86 -99.12 57.19 48.22
N LYS A 87 -99.80 58.01 47.41
CA LYS A 87 -99.31 58.55 46.13
C LYS A 87 -97.99 59.33 46.25
N ASP A 88 -97.54 59.63 47.46
CA ASP A 88 -96.34 60.45 47.73
C ASP A 88 -95.02 59.68 47.59
N GLN A 89 -95.04 58.34 47.58
CA GLN A 89 -93.88 57.57 47.12
C GLN A 89 -93.99 57.41 45.60
N LYS A 90 -93.43 58.37 44.84
CA LYS A 90 -93.22 58.26 43.39
C LYS A 90 -92.26 57.10 43.09
N LEU A 91 -92.76 55.88 43.23
CA LEU A 91 -92.02 54.69 42.91
C LEU A 91 -92.13 54.50 41.40
N GLN A 92 -90.98 54.43 40.75
CA GLN A 92 -90.83 54.19 39.31
C GLN A 92 -91.20 52.74 38.92
N ILE A 93 -92.13 52.13 39.66
CA ILE A 93 -92.60 50.76 39.47
C ILE A 93 -93.73 50.81 38.46
N THR A 94 -93.76 49.85 37.53
CA THR A 94 -94.81 49.81 36.52
C THR A 94 -96.20 49.53 37.13
N GLU A 95 -97.24 50.09 36.50
CA GLU A 95 -98.63 49.94 36.95
C GLU A 95 -99.06 48.46 37.02
N GLU A 96 -98.56 47.63 36.10
CA GLU A 96 -98.81 46.18 36.07
C GLU A 96 -98.25 45.48 37.32
N THR A 97 -97.03 45.84 37.74
CA THR A 97 -96.43 45.32 38.98
C THR A 97 -97.21 45.76 40.21
N ILE A 98 -97.65 47.02 40.25
CA ILE A 98 -98.46 47.56 41.36
C ILE A 98 -99.79 46.81 41.46
N LYS A 99 -100.46 46.53 40.33
CA LYS A 99 -101.71 45.75 40.30
C LYS A 99 -101.53 44.34 40.86
N LEU A 100 -100.45 43.65 40.49
CA LEU A 100 -100.14 42.32 41.00
C LEU A 100 -99.85 42.33 42.51
N LEU A 101 -99.13 43.34 43.01
CA LEU A 101 -98.85 43.53 44.44
C LEU A 101 -100.12 43.86 45.24
N GLN A 102 -100.98 44.73 44.71
CA GLN A 102 -102.28 45.07 45.31
C GLN A 102 -103.19 43.85 45.38
N LEU A 103 -103.33 43.12 44.28
CA LEU A 103 -104.12 41.90 44.23
C LEU A 103 -103.57 40.85 45.20
N GLN A 104 -102.23 40.72 45.29
CA GLN A 104 -101.60 39.81 46.25
C GLN A 104 -101.93 40.21 47.69
N ALA A 105 -101.81 41.48 48.04
CA ALA A 105 -102.11 41.99 49.37
C ALA A 105 -103.58 41.83 49.77
N GLU A 106 -104.51 41.99 48.81
CA GLU A 106 -105.94 41.73 49.00
C GLU A 106 -106.24 40.25 49.22
N LEU A 107 -105.66 39.38 48.39
CA LEU A 107 -105.81 37.94 48.51
C LEU A 107 -105.24 37.44 49.85
N GLU A 108 -104.07 37.95 50.27
CA GLU A 108 -103.45 37.58 51.55
C GLU A 108 -104.31 38.03 52.73
N GLN A 109 -104.92 39.22 52.65
CA GLN A 109 -105.84 39.70 53.68
C GLN A 109 -107.10 38.84 53.78
N LYS A 110 -107.69 38.44 52.65
CA LYS A 110 -108.85 37.53 52.61
C LYS A 110 -108.48 36.16 53.15
N PHE A 111 -107.32 35.63 52.75
CA PHE A 111 -106.84 34.34 53.20
C PHE A 111 -106.45 34.30 54.68
N LYS A 112 -106.02 35.43 55.26
CA LYS A 112 -105.64 35.52 56.68
C LYS A 112 -106.76 35.12 57.64
N VAL A 113 -108.02 35.29 57.25
CA VAL A 113 -109.19 34.84 58.05
C VAL A 113 -109.22 33.31 58.18
N TYR A 114 -108.61 32.60 57.23
CA TYR A 114 -108.48 31.14 57.20
C TYR A 114 -107.10 30.66 57.71
N ALA A 115 -106.24 31.54 58.23
CA ALA A 115 -104.91 31.16 58.72
C ALA A 115 -104.93 30.09 59.83
N ASN A 116 -106.01 30.07 60.63
CA ASN A 116 -106.21 29.07 61.69
C ASN A 116 -106.99 27.83 61.22
N PHE A 117 -107.44 27.81 59.96
CA PHE A 117 -108.30 26.75 59.43
C PHE A 117 -107.55 25.40 59.38
N ASN A 118 -106.25 25.42 59.05
CA ASN A 118 -105.40 24.23 59.11
C ASN A 118 -105.21 23.71 60.54
N ILE A 119 -105.20 24.58 61.55
CA ILE A 119 -105.09 24.18 62.96
C ILE A 119 -106.41 23.55 63.43
N MET A 120 -107.55 24.14 63.06
CA MET A 120 -108.89 23.61 63.37
C MET A 120 -109.16 22.24 62.71
N ILE A 121 -108.75 22.06 61.44
CA ILE A 121 -108.82 20.76 60.74
C ILE A 121 -108.00 19.69 61.49
N THR A 122 -106.81 20.05 61.99
CA THR A 122 -105.91 19.12 62.69
C THR A 122 -106.42 18.78 64.11
N GLN A 123 -107.26 19.64 64.69
CA GLN A 123 -107.85 19.49 66.03
C GLN A 123 -109.22 18.78 66.03
N GLY A 124 -109.77 18.46 64.84
CA GLY A 124 -110.99 17.65 64.70
C GLY A 124 -112.30 18.39 65.00
N GLU A 125 -112.31 19.71 64.93
CA GLU A 125 -113.52 20.53 65.11
C GLU A 125 -114.44 20.43 63.88
N GLU A 126 -115.77 20.47 64.08
CA GLU A 126 -116.74 20.54 62.97
C GLU A 126 -116.48 21.81 62.15
N PHE A 127 -116.09 21.63 60.90
CA PHE A 127 -115.80 22.72 59.98
C PHE A 127 -116.83 22.79 58.86
N ASP A 128 -117.11 24.01 58.43
CA ASP A 128 -117.97 24.30 57.31
C ASP A 128 -117.24 23.95 55.99
N GLU A 129 -117.73 22.93 55.26
CA GLU A 129 -117.18 22.53 53.96
C GLU A 129 -117.15 23.69 52.95
N SER A 130 -118.07 24.65 53.07
CA SER A 130 -118.09 25.85 52.23
C SER A 130 -116.84 26.71 52.45
N LYS A 131 -116.44 26.90 53.71
CA LYS A 131 -115.23 27.65 54.08
C LYS A 131 -113.95 26.95 53.65
N LYS A 132 -113.93 25.61 53.65
CA LYS A 132 -112.81 24.82 53.16
C LYS A 132 -112.62 25.02 51.65
N GLN A 133 -113.69 24.88 50.86
CA GLN A 133 -113.64 25.10 49.42
C GLN A 133 -113.25 26.54 49.07
N GLU A 134 -113.69 27.52 49.86
CA GLU A 134 -113.31 28.92 49.70
C GLU A 134 -111.82 29.16 50.02
N SER A 135 -111.30 28.54 51.09
CA SER A 135 -109.88 28.58 51.45
C SER A 135 -109.00 27.98 50.35
N GLU A 136 -109.34 26.80 49.83
CA GLU A 136 -108.58 26.15 48.74
C GLU A 136 -108.59 26.98 47.45
N LYS A 137 -109.74 27.59 47.11
CA LYS A 137 -109.85 28.52 45.96
C LYS A 137 -108.98 29.76 46.17
N LEU A 138 -108.99 30.36 47.36
CA LEU A 138 -108.17 31.52 47.70
C LEU A 138 -106.68 31.18 47.70
N GLU A 139 -106.29 30.00 48.19
CA GLU A 139 -104.91 29.52 48.14
C GLU A 139 -104.44 29.34 46.69
N HIS A 140 -105.26 28.74 45.82
CA HIS A 140 -104.92 28.62 44.41
C HIS A 140 -104.73 29.99 43.75
N LEU A 141 -105.64 30.94 43.99
CA LEU A 141 -105.54 32.31 43.47
C LEU A 141 -104.31 33.05 44.01
N LEU A 142 -103.97 32.85 45.29
CA LEU A 142 -102.73 33.37 45.90
C LEU A 142 -101.49 32.84 45.20
N GLN A 143 -101.42 31.52 45.02
CA GLN A 143 -100.29 30.88 44.36
C GLN A 143 -100.17 31.32 42.88
N GLU A 144 -101.28 31.44 42.18
CA GLU A 144 -101.31 31.86 40.77
C GLU A 144 -100.89 33.32 40.62
N ASN A 145 -101.44 34.22 41.45
CA ASN A 145 -101.07 35.63 41.43
C ASN A 145 -99.61 35.84 41.84
N PHE A 146 -99.13 35.14 42.88
CA PHE A 146 -97.73 35.18 43.26
C PHE A 146 -96.82 34.66 42.15
N LYS A 147 -97.16 33.55 41.46
CA LYS A 147 -96.42 33.08 40.28
C LYS A 147 -96.37 34.14 39.17
N ASN A 148 -97.47 34.86 38.93
CA ASN A 148 -97.51 35.94 37.94
C ASN A 148 -96.65 37.13 38.37
N LEU A 149 -96.64 37.47 39.67
CA LEU A 149 -95.75 38.46 40.24
C LEU A 149 -94.27 38.07 40.06
N LEU A 150 -93.89 36.83 40.38
CA LEU A 150 -92.53 36.34 40.18
C LEU A 150 -92.11 36.40 38.70
N ARG A 151 -92.96 35.92 37.79
CA ARG A 151 -92.71 36.03 36.33
C ARG A 151 -92.55 37.48 35.89
N ARG A 152 -93.33 38.39 36.46
CA ARG A 152 -93.22 39.82 36.18
C ARG A 152 -91.89 40.38 36.68
N MET A 153 -91.48 40.04 37.91
CA MET A 153 -90.20 40.48 38.47
C MET A 153 -89.01 39.94 37.68
N GLN A 154 -89.10 38.72 37.16
CA GLN A 154 -88.09 38.15 36.25
C GLN A 154 -88.00 38.90 34.92
N ARG A 155 -89.14 39.26 34.32
CA ARG A 155 -89.20 39.98 33.04
C ARG A 155 -88.87 41.48 33.17
N CYS A 156 -89.11 42.06 34.35
CA CYS A 156 -88.90 43.48 34.64
C CYS A 156 -88.00 43.65 35.86
N PRO A 157 -86.69 43.37 35.74
CA PRO A 157 -85.76 43.42 36.87
C PRO A 157 -85.63 44.83 37.49
N LYS A 158 -85.89 45.89 36.71
CA LYS A 158 -85.88 47.28 37.21
C LYS A 158 -86.90 47.51 38.31
N ASP A 159 -88.11 46.97 38.17
CA ASP A 159 -89.15 47.07 39.19
C ASP A 159 -88.73 46.34 40.47
N PHE A 160 -88.11 45.17 40.31
CA PHE A 160 -87.62 44.39 41.44
C PHE A 160 -86.50 45.09 42.20
N GLU A 161 -85.53 45.71 41.52
CA GLU A 161 -84.47 46.49 42.17
C GLU A 161 -85.04 47.70 42.94
N ILE A 162 -86.08 48.34 42.41
CA ILE A 162 -86.79 49.40 43.14
C ILE A 162 -87.43 48.83 44.41
N LEU A 163 -88.10 47.66 44.33
CA LEU A 163 -88.69 46.99 45.50
C LEU A 163 -87.64 46.63 46.56
N LYS A 164 -86.46 46.16 46.14
CA LYS A 164 -85.31 45.92 47.04
C LYS A 164 -84.92 47.17 47.81
N GLY A 165 -84.88 48.33 47.14
CA GLY A 165 -84.54 49.62 47.77
C GLY A 165 -85.57 50.12 48.78
N ILE A 166 -86.84 49.69 48.69
CA ILE A 166 -87.90 50.08 49.64
C ILE A 166 -87.85 49.22 50.90
N LYS A 167 -87.53 47.93 50.78
CA LYS A 167 -87.53 47.01 51.91
C LYS A 167 -86.26 47.17 52.75
N ARG A 168 -86.41 47.78 53.93
CA ARG A 168 -85.31 48.03 54.87
C ARG A 168 -85.09 46.92 55.90
N ASN A 169 -86.15 46.17 56.23
CA ASN A 169 -86.10 45.09 57.20
C ASN A 169 -85.93 43.78 56.42
N LEU A 170 -84.71 43.25 56.40
CA LEU A 170 -84.40 41.98 55.75
C LEU A 170 -84.21 40.89 56.80
N ASN A 171 -84.63 39.68 56.46
CA ASN A 171 -84.36 38.51 57.28
C ASN A 171 -82.85 38.20 57.21
N ILE A 172 -82.16 38.26 58.35
CA ILE A 172 -80.71 38.10 58.45
C ILE A 172 -80.29 36.68 58.03
N GLU A 173 -80.99 35.64 58.47
CA GLU A 173 -80.67 34.24 58.16
C GLU A 173 -80.77 33.96 56.66
N LEU A 174 -81.85 34.42 56.01
CA LEU A 174 -82.02 34.29 54.56
C LEU A 174 -80.97 35.11 53.79
N SER A 175 -80.56 36.26 54.32
CA SER A 175 -79.50 37.09 53.73
C SER A 175 -78.13 36.42 53.81
N GLU A 176 -77.80 35.79 54.94
CA GLU A 176 -76.57 35.01 55.12
C GLU A 176 -76.55 33.77 54.22
N TYR A 177 -77.68 33.07 54.11
CA TYR A 177 -77.85 31.93 53.19
C TYR A 177 -77.66 32.35 51.73
N LEU A 178 -78.27 33.47 51.31
CA LEU A 178 -78.08 34.06 49.99
C LEU A 178 -76.61 34.40 49.72
N TYR A 179 -75.92 34.97 50.71
CA TYR A 179 -74.49 35.27 50.60
C TYR A 179 -73.65 33.99 50.41
N GLY A 180 -73.93 32.94 51.17
CA GLY A 180 -73.27 31.64 51.02
C GLY A 180 -73.41 31.05 49.61
N ILE A 181 -74.62 31.11 49.04
CA ILE A 181 -74.89 30.63 47.68
C ILE A 181 -74.19 31.49 46.62
N LYS A 182 -74.15 32.83 46.79
CA LYS A 182 -73.39 33.73 45.92
C LYS A 182 -71.89 33.41 45.96
N CYS A 183 -71.34 33.11 47.13
CA CYS A 183 -69.94 32.68 47.27
C CYS A 183 -69.68 31.35 46.55
N LEU A 184 -70.57 30.36 46.67
CA LEU A 184 -70.48 29.10 45.95
C LEU A 184 -70.46 29.32 44.43
N LYS A 185 -71.35 30.17 43.90
CA LYS A 185 -71.37 30.53 42.47
C LYS A 185 -70.03 31.09 42.01
N ILE A 186 -69.41 31.98 42.79
CA ILE A 186 -68.10 32.56 42.47
C ILE A 186 -67.01 31.49 42.40
N LEU A 187 -67.02 30.51 43.31
CA LEU A 187 -66.06 29.40 43.29
C LEU A 187 -66.19 28.58 42.01
N PHE A 188 -67.39 28.15 41.65
CA PHE A 188 -67.64 27.39 40.41
C PHE A 188 -67.24 28.16 39.14
N LEU A 189 -67.47 29.48 39.10
CA LEU A 189 -67.05 30.31 37.98
C LEU A 189 -65.51 30.41 37.85
N LYS A 190 -64.80 30.48 38.99
CA LYS A 190 -63.33 30.48 38.99
C LYS A 190 -62.77 29.15 38.48
N GLU A 191 -63.33 28.03 38.92
CA GLU A 191 -62.92 26.71 38.45
C GLU A 191 -63.12 26.57 36.94
N LEU A 192 -64.30 26.97 36.41
CA LEU A 192 -64.56 27.00 34.96
C LEU A 192 -63.52 27.81 34.18
N SER A 193 -63.13 28.98 34.72
CA SER A 193 -62.11 29.83 34.10
C SER A 193 -60.73 29.17 34.08
N ILE A 194 -60.33 28.49 35.16
CA ILE A 194 -59.04 27.80 35.26
C ILE A 194 -59.00 26.63 34.27
N THR A 195 -60.05 25.80 34.23
CA THR A 195 -60.11 24.66 33.31
C THR A 195 -60.09 25.10 31.84
N GLN A 196 -60.74 26.22 31.52
CA GLN A 196 -60.70 26.76 30.15
C GLN A 196 -59.31 27.26 29.77
N ALA A 197 -58.58 27.91 30.69
CA ALA A 197 -57.21 28.34 30.47
C ALA A 197 -56.27 27.14 30.24
N GLU A 198 -56.38 26.09 31.06
CA GLU A 198 -55.63 24.83 30.89
C GLU A 198 -55.89 24.20 29.53
N LYS A 199 -57.16 24.14 29.09
CA LYS A 199 -57.53 23.62 27.77
C LYS A 199 -56.90 24.44 26.63
N ASN A 200 -56.89 25.77 26.74
CA ASN A 200 -56.26 26.63 25.75
C ASN A 200 -54.75 26.42 25.66
N ILE A 201 -54.07 26.23 26.80
CA ILE A 201 -52.63 25.90 26.85
C ILE A 201 -52.37 24.55 26.17
N GLN A 202 -53.18 23.53 26.45
CA GLN A 202 -53.06 22.23 25.80
C GLN A 202 -53.23 22.32 24.28
N ILE A 203 -54.20 23.11 23.80
CA ILE A 203 -54.40 23.35 22.36
C ILE A 203 -53.16 24.01 21.74
N GLN A 204 -52.58 25.03 22.38
CA GLN A 204 -51.36 25.69 21.90
C GLN A 204 -50.17 24.73 21.86
N GLN A 205 -49.98 23.91 22.90
CA GLN A 205 -48.93 22.89 22.93
C GLN A 205 -49.11 21.87 21.80
N PHE A 206 -50.34 21.42 21.54
CA PHE A 206 -50.65 20.50 20.45
C PHE A 206 -50.36 21.12 19.09
N GLN A 207 -50.71 22.39 18.87
CA GLN A 207 -50.38 23.11 17.63
C GLN A 207 -48.86 23.25 17.42
N ASN A 208 -48.11 23.55 18.49
CA ASN A 208 -46.64 23.63 18.42
C ASN A 208 -46.01 22.27 18.08
N ILE A 209 -46.49 21.18 18.69
CA ILE A 209 -46.02 19.82 18.37
C ILE A 209 -46.35 19.49 16.91
N LYS A 210 -47.57 19.79 16.45
CA LYS A 210 -47.98 19.57 15.07
C LYS A 210 -47.08 20.30 14.06
N SER A 211 -46.77 21.57 14.31
CA SER A 211 -45.84 22.35 13.46
C SER A 211 -44.45 21.71 13.39
N LYS A 212 -43.91 21.26 14.54
CA LYS A 212 -42.60 20.59 14.59
C LYS A 212 -42.60 19.27 13.82
N VAL A 213 -43.68 18.49 13.89
CA VAL A 213 -43.84 17.25 13.12
C VAL A 213 -43.86 17.54 11.63
N GLU A 214 -44.62 18.55 11.20
CA GLU A 214 -44.68 18.96 9.78
C GLU A 214 -43.31 19.43 9.25
N GLU A 215 -42.54 20.16 10.05
CA GLU A 215 -41.15 20.55 9.71
C GLU A 215 -40.23 19.33 9.59
N GLN A 216 -40.30 18.40 10.55
CA GLN A 216 -39.52 17.16 10.51
C GLN A 216 -39.89 16.29 9.30
N GLU A 217 -41.16 16.21 8.92
CA GLU A 217 -41.59 15.51 7.71
C GLU A 217 -41.01 16.15 6.44
N LYS A 218 -40.98 17.48 6.35
CA LYS A 218 -40.36 18.18 5.22
C LYS A 218 -38.87 17.85 5.12
N VAL A 219 -38.15 17.92 6.23
CA VAL A 219 -36.71 17.57 6.29
C VAL A 219 -36.50 16.11 5.89
N LYS A 220 -37.33 15.18 6.38
CA LYS A 220 -37.26 13.76 6.02
C LYS A 220 -37.43 13.54 4.52
N ARG A 221 -38.43 14.16 3.89
CA ARG A 221 -38.67 14.04 2.43
C ARG A 221 -37.48 14.57 1.63
N GLN A 222 -36.89 15.67 2.07
CA GLN A 222 -35.72 16.24 1.41
C GLN A 222 -34.50 15.31 1.50
N LEU A 223 -34.23 14.74 2.68
CA LEU A 223 -33.16 13.76 2.88
C LEU A 223 -33.39 12.47 2.07
N GLU A 224 -34.64 12.00 1.95
CA GLU A 224 -34.98 10.85 1.11
C GLU A 224 -34.69 11.12 -0.37
N GLN A 225 -34.98 12.33 -0.85
CA GLN A 225 -34.69 12.76 -2.21
C GLN A 225 -33.17 12.90 -2.46
N ASP A 226 -32.43 13.49 -1.53
CA ASP A 226 -30.97 13.61 -1.61
C ASP A 226 -30.29 12.24 -1.63
N LEU A 227 -30.77 11.31 -0.80
CA LEU A 227 -30.27 9.94 -0.74
C LEU A 227 -30.55 9.19 -2.05
N TYR A 228 -31.72 9.40 -2.66
CA TYR A 228 -32.03 8.85 -3.99
C TYR A 228 -31.07 9.38 -5.06
N ASN A 229 -30.86 10.70 -5.11
CA ASN A 229 -29.95 11.34 -6.06
C ASN A 229 -28.51 10.83 -5.89
N LEU A 230 -28.02 10.74 -4.65
CA LEU A 230 -26.69 10.20 -4.34
C LEU A 230 -26.53 8.74 -4.78
N LYS A 231 -27.54 7.89 -4.57
CA LYS A 231 -27.52 6.51 -5.04
C LYS A 231 -27.45 6.42 -6.56
N GLN A 232 -28.23 7.25 -7.26
CA GLN A 232 -28.20 7.31 -8.72
C GLN A 232 -26.83 7.76 -9.23
N GLN A 233 -26.27 8.82 -8.64
CA GLN A 233 -24.97 9.35 -9.03
C GLN A 233 -23.83 8.37 -8.73
N ASN A 234 -23.87 7.66 -7.60
CA ASN A 234 -22.92 6.59 -7.31
C ASN A 234 -23.02 5.43 -8.31
N SER A 235 -24.22 5.05 -8.75
CA SER A 235 -24.40 4.04 -9.80
C SER A 235 -23.73 4.49 -11.10
N ILE A 236 -24.02 5.72 -11.54
CA ILE A 236 -23.43 6.30 -12.76
C ILE A 236 -21.90 6.34 -12.65
N ASN A 237 -21.36 6.84 -11.54
CA ASN A 237 -19.92 6.90 -11.32
C ASN A 237 -19.27 5.50 -11.33
N THR A 238 -19.94 4.51 -10.75
CA THR A 238 -19.46 3.12 -10.75
C THR A 238 -19.42 2.57 -12.17
N ASP A 239 -20.42 2.85 -12.99
CA ASP A 239 -20.47 2.40 -14.38
C ASP A 239 -19.41 3.09 -15.25
N VAL A 240 -19.19 4.39 -15.05
CA VAL A 240 -18.09 5.15 -15.69
C VAL A 240 -16.73 4.57 -15.32
N MET A 241 -16.48 4.34 -14.02
CA MET A 241 -15.22 3.73 -13.55
C MET A 241 -15.03 2.32 -14.11
N LYS A 242 -16.07 1.49 -14.15
CA LYS A 242 -16.00 0.16 -14.78
C LYS A 242 -15.63 0.25 -16.26
N ALA A 243 -16.24 1.17 -17.00
CA ALA A 243 -15.93 1.37 -18.42
C ALA A 243 -14.48 1.85 -18.63
N GLU A 244 -13.97 2.73 -17.77
CA GLU A 244 -12.58 3.20 -17.82
C GLU A 244 -11.57 2.10 -17.46
N ILE A 245 -11.85 1.30 -16.43
CA ILE A 245 -11.05 0.12 -16.08
C ILE A 245 -11.00 -0.85 -17.26
N GLU A 246 -12.11 -1.08 -17.95
CA GLU A 246 -12.14 -1.99 -19.10
C GLU A 246 -11.34 -1.44 -20.28
N LYS A 247 -11.42 -0.13 -20.55
CA LYS A 247 -10.55 0.54 -21.53
C LYS A 247 -9.06 0.38 -21.19
N LEU A 248 -8.69 0.59 -19.92
CA LEU A 248 -7.30 0.44 -19.48
C LEU A 248 -6.82 -1.01 -19.57
N LYS A 249 -7.65 -2.00 -19.24
CA LYS A 249 -7.33 -3.42 -19.43
C LYS A 249 -7.08 -3.76 -20.90
N GLN A 250 -7.94 -3.27 -21.80
CA GLN A 250 -7.77 -3.48 -23.23
C GLN A 250 -6.48 -2.81 -23.74
N ALA A 251 -6.17 -1.60 -23.28
CA ALA A 251 -4.93 -0.90 -23.61
C ALA A 251 -3.69 -1.66 -23.11
N LEU A 252 -3.71 -2.15 -21.86
CA LEU A 252 -2.63 -2.98 -21.30
C LEU A 252 -2.43 -4.27 -22.08
N GLN A 253 -3.52 -4.93 -22.49
CA GLN A 253 -3.44 -6.14 -23.29
C GLN A 253 -2.84 -5.89 -24.67
N LYS A 254 -3.21 -4.78 -25.32
CA LYS A 254 -2.58 -4.34 -26.59
C LYS A 254 -1.09 -4.10 -26.42
N LEU A 255 -0.70 -3.33 -25.41
CA LEU A 255 0.71 -3.03 -25.12
C LEU A 255 1.52 -4.30 -24.79
N LYS A 256 0.92 -5.26 -24.07
CA LYS A 256 1.53 -6.56 -23.80
C LYS A 256 1.75 -7.36 -25.09
N ASN A 257 0.78 -7.35 -26.00
CA ASN A 257 0.90 -8.00 -27.30
C ASN A 257 1.95 -7.33 -28.19
N GLU A 258 1.98 -6.00 -28.25
CA GLU A 258 2.98 -5.22 -28.98
C GLU A 258 4.39 -5.52 -28.45
N LYS A 259 4.58 -5.50 -27.13
CA LYS A 259 5.87 -5.82 -26.52
C LYS A 259 6.31 -7.26 -26.83
N LYS A 260 5.38 -8.22 -26.82
CA LYS A 260 5.66 -9.61 -27.19
C LYS A 260 6.07 -9.72 -28.67
N GLN A 261 5.37 -9.04 -29.57
CA GLN A 261 5.71 -8.98 -30.99
C GLN A 261 7.09 -8.35 -31.21
N GLN A 262 7.39 -7.25 -30.51
CA GLN A 262 8.70 -6.60 -30.59
C GLN A 262 9.82 -7.52 -30.10
N VAL A 263 9.65 -8.18 -28.96
CA VAL A 263 10.61 -9.16 -28.44
C VAL A 263 10.85 -10.28 -29.45
N ASN A 264 9.79 -10.85 -30.02
CA ASN A 264 9.92 -11.90 -31.03
C ASN A 264 10.68 -11.38 -32.27
N SER A 265 10.34 -10.19 -32.76
CA SER A 265 11.01 -9.60 -33.93
C SER A 265 12.50 -9.36 -33.68
N LEU A 266 12.88 -8.86 -32.51
CA LEU A 266 14.28 -8.68 -32.12
C LEU A 266 14.98 -10.03 -31.98
N GLN A 267 14.32 -11.04 -31.42
CA GLN A 267 14.87 -12.39 -31.29
C GLN A 267 15.13 -13.03 -32.66
N ASP A 268 14.21 -12.86 -33.61
CA ASP A 268 14.37 -13.36 -34.99
C ASP A 268 15.46 -12.60 -35.75
N GLN A 269 15.56 -11.28 -35.57
CA GLN A 269 16.67 -10.48 -36.10
C GLN A 269 18.01 -10.94 -35.55
N LEU A 270 18.10 -11.17 -34.23
CA LEU A 270 19.33 -11.61 -33.57
C LEU A 270 19.74 -13.01 -34.02
N LYS A 271 18.79 -13.94 -34.15
CA LYS A 271 19.03 -15.26 -34.75
C LYS A 271 19.52 -15.16 -36.19
N SER A 272 18.91 -14.30 -37.00
CA SER A 272 19.32 -14.08 -38.38
C SER A 272 20.76 -13.54 -38.47
N GLN A 273 21.09 -12.53 -37.67
CA GLN A 273 22.45 -11.98 -37.60
C GLN A 273 23.46 -13.02 -37.13
N TYR A 274 23.12 -13.80 -36.11
CA TYR A 274 23.97 -14.89 -35.61
C TYR A 274 24.26 -15.92 -36.72
N ASN A 275 23.22 -16.37 -37.44
CA ASN A 275 23.38 -17.32 -38.54
C ASN A 275 24.22 -16.77 -39.69
N ILE A 276 24.10 -15.47 -40.01
CA ILE A 276 24.94 -14.81 -41.03
C ILE A 276 26.39 -14.80 -40.56
N LEU A 277 26.64 -14.42 -39.30
CA LEU A 277 27.97 -14.38 -38.72
C LEU A 277 28.61 -15.77 -38.67
N GLU A 278 27.86 -16.79 -38.25
CA GLU A 278 28.28 -18.19 -38.21
C GLU A 278 28.67 -18.69 -39.60
N LYS A 279 27.84 -18.45 -40.62
CA LYS A 279 28.18 -18.79 -42.02
C LYS A 279 29.43 -18.06 -42.51
N SER A 280 29.56 -16.77 -42.17
CA SER A 280 30.73 -15.97 -42.54
C SER A 280 32.00 -16.49 -41.87
N GLN A 281 31.92 -16.87 -40.59
CA GLN A 281 33.03 -17.46 -39.85
C GLN A 281 33.41 -18.82 -40.44
N GLN A 282 32.43 -19.68 -40.72
CA GLN A 282 32.66 -20.97 -41.36
C GLN A 282 33.36 -20.81 -42.71
N THR A 283 32.88 -19.88 -43.55
CA THR A 283 33.52 -19.58 -44.85
C THR A 283 34.98 -19.16 -44.66
N LYS A 284 35.27 -18.35 -43.64
CA LYS A 284 36.63 -17.90 -43.34
C LYS A 284 37.52 -19.03 -42.80
N ILE A 285 36.96 -19.93 -41.99
CA ILE A 285 37.63 -21.16 -41.55
C ILE A 285 37.99 -22.01 -42.76
N ASP A 286 37.04 -22.23 -43.68
CA ASP A 286 37.26 -23.03 -44.89
C ASP A 286 38.34 -22.40 -45.79
N GLN A 287 38.33 -21.07 -45.95
CA GLN A 287 39.39 -20.34 -46.67
C GLN A 287 40.77 -20.52 -46.03
N LEU A 288 40.88 -20.31 -44.72
CA LEU A 288 42.14 -20.48 -43.99
C LEU A 288 42.63 -21.93 -44.01
N GLN A 289 41.72 -22.91 -43.97
CA GLN A 289 42.07 -24.31 -44.13
C GLN A 289 42.61 -24.61 -45.53
N ALA A 290 42.00 -24.07 -46.58
CA ALA A 290 42.49 -24.19 -47.94
C ALA A 290 43.87 -23.55 -48.12
N GLU A 291 44.10 -22.36 -47.54
CA GLU A 291 45.42 -21.70 -47.54
C GLU A 291 46.47 -22.53 -46.80
N LEU A 292 46.14 -23.05 -45.61
CA LEU A 292 47.02 -23.94 -44.84
C LEU A 292 47.35 -25.21 -45.62
N GLN A 293 46.37 -25.81 -46.30
CA GLN A 293 46.59 -26.97 -47.15
C GLN A 293 47.50 -26.63 -48.33
N GLY A 294 47.27 -25.49 -48.99
CA GLY A 294 48.13 -24.99 -50.06
C GLY A 294 49.57 -24.75 -49.60
N LEU A 295 49.76 -24.15 -48.42
CA LEU A 295 51.09 -23.95 -47.81
C LEU A 295 51.75 -25.28 -47.45
N ARG A 296 51.01 -26.23 -46.88
CA ARG A 296 51.52 -27.59 -46.59
C ARG A 296 51.98 -28.28 -47.87
N SER A 297 51.20 -28.22 -48.94
CA SER A 297 51.60 -28.78 -50.24
C SER A 297 52.85 -28.11 -50.81
N LYS A 298 52.98 -26.78 -50.70
CA LYS A 298 54.21 -26.06 -51.09
C LYS A 298 55.41 -26.48 -50.23
N PHE A 299 55.23 -26.62 -48.93
CA PHE A 299 56.29 -27.05 -48.01
C PHE A 299 56.76 -28.47 -48.31
N ILE A 300 55.84 -29.39 -48.62
CA ILE A 300 56.19 -30.76 -49.05
C ILE A 300 57.00 -30.71 -50.35
N LYS A 301 56.56 -29.94 -51.36
CA LYS A 301 57.32 -29.79 -52.63
C LYS A 301 58.73 -29.24 -52.39
N LEU A 302 58.87 -28.18 -51.60
CA LEU A 302 60.18 -27.61 -51.26
C LEU A 302 61.06 -28.62 -50.51
N ARG A 303 60.48 -29.41 -49.61
CA ARG A 303 61.21 -30.47 -48.90
C ARG A 303 61.71 -31.55 -49.87
N ASP A 304 60.87 -31.96 -50.82
CA ASP A 304 61.22 -32.96 -51.83
C ASP A 304 62.29 -32.43 -52.80
N GLU A 305 62.16 -31.18 -53.26
CA GLU A 305 63.16 -30.48 -54.07
C GLU A 305 64.52 -30.41 -53.35
N ASN A 306 64.51 -30.02 -52.08
CA ASN A 306 65.72 -29.94 -51.27
C ASN A 306 66.36 -31.32 -51.04
N ALA A 307 65.55 -32.37 -50.81
CA ALA A 307 66.05 -33.75 -50.74
C ALA A 307 66.65 -34.23 -52.08
N GLN A 308 66.08 -33.83 -53.21
CA GLN A 308 66.63 -34.11 -54.54
C GLN A 308 67.94 -33.35 -54.78
N GLU A 309 68.06 -32.09 -54.36
CA GLU A 309 69.32 -31.35 -54.41
C GLU A 309 70.39 -31.97 -53.51
N GLU A 310 70.04 -32.36 -52.28
CA GLU A 310 70.96 -33.02 -51.37
C GLU A 310 71.50 -34.34 -51.96
N THR A 311 70.64 -35.14 -52.59
CA THR A 311 71.07 -36.37 -53.27
C THR A 311 71.93 -36.11 -54.51
N LYS A 312 71.65 -35.05 -55.29
CA LYS A 312 72.52 -34.62 -56.41
C LYS A 312 73.90 -34.20 -55.91
N LEU A 313 73.96 -33.38 -54.84
CA LEU A 313 75.22 -32.93 -54.24
C LEU A 313 76.03 -34.11 -53.68
N LYS A 314 75.38 -35.07 -53.01
CA LYS A 314 76.05 -36.30 -52.54
C LYS A 314 76.64 -37.11 -53.70
N ARG A 315 75.92 -37.24 -54.82
CA ARG A 315 76.45 -37.92 -56.03
C ARG A 315 77.64 -37.17 -56.64
N LEU A 316 77.57 -35.85 -56.71
CA LEU A 316 78.66 -35.00 -57.20
C LEU A 316 79.92 -35.15 -56.35
N ASN A 317 79.78 -35.16 -55.01
CA ASN A 317 80.90 -35.41 -54.11
C ASN A 317 81.52 -36.79 -54.33
N ILE A 318 80.71 -37.85 -54.47
CA ILE A 318 81.23 -39.20 -54.76
C ILE A 318 82.03 -39.23 -56.07
N ILE A 319 81.55 -38.56 -57.13
CA ILE A 319 82.26 -38.48 -58.42
C ILE A 319 83.58 -37.72 -58.26
N GLN A 320 83.59 -36.60 -57.52
CA GLN A 320 84.82 -35.85 -57.23
C GLN A 320 85.81 -36.66 -56.41
N ASP A 321 85.35 -37.37 -55.37
CA ASP A 321 86.20 -38.24 -54.55
C ASP A 321 86.80 -39.39 -55.37
N GLN A 322 86.01 -40.01 -56.27
CA GLN A 322 86.51 -41.02 -57.19
C GLN A 322 87.54 -40.47 -58.17
N ALA A 323 87.29 -39.30 -58.77
CA ALA A 323 88.25 -38.65 -59.66
C ALA A 323 89.56 -38.27 -58.93
N LEU A 324 89.46 -37.84 -57.65
CA LEU A 324 90.62 -37.57 -56.82
C LEU A 324 91.40 -38.86 -56.53
N GLN A 325 90.70 -39.95 -56.22
CA GLN A 325 91.29 -41.26 -55.94
C GLN A 325 91.99 -41.85 -57.16
N GLU A 326 91.39 -41.74 -58.36
CA GLU A 326 92.03 -42.09 -59.64
C GLU A 326 93.26 -41.23 -59.92
N GLY A 327 93.19 -39.93 -59.61
CA GLY A 327 94.32 -39.00 -59.71
C GLY A 327 95.49 -39.39 -58.80
N VAL A 328 95.21 -39.75 -57.55
CA VAL A 328 96.21 -40.24 -56.59
C VAL A 328 96.81 -41.57 -57.04
N GLN A 329 96.00 -42.53 -57.48
CA GLN A 329 96.52 -43.82 -57.98
C GLN A 329 97.43 -43.65 -59.20
N ASN A 330 97.06 -42.79 -60.15
CA ASN A 330 97.92 -42.49 -61.30
C ASN A 330 99.24 -41.83 -60.88
N TYR A 331 99.21 -40.95 -59.87
CA TYR A 331 100.42 -40.35 -59.32
C TYR A 331 101.33 -41.40 -58.65
N ASP A 332 100.74 -42.33 -57.87
CA ASP A 332 101.48 -43.41 -57.21
C ASP A 332 102.14 -44.37 -58.22
N ILE A 333 101.42 -44.76 -59.28
CA ILE A 333 101.96 -45.59 -60.38
C ILE A 333 103.14 -44.87 -61.05
N MET A 334 102.99 -43.57 -61.37
CA MET A 334 104.07 -42.80 -61.99
C MET A 334 105.30 -42.69 -61.07
N MET A 335 105.08 -42.55 -59.76
CA MET A 335 106.16 -42.51 -58.78
C MET A 335 106.89 -43.85 -58.69
N GLU A 336 106.19 -44.98 -58.68
CA GLU A 336 106.80 -46.33 -58.70
C GLU A 336 107.64 -46.56 -59.95
N GLU A 337 107.14 -46.19 -61.14
CA GLU A 337 107.90 -46.28 -62.39
C GLU A 337 109.19 -45.43 -62.34
N THR A 338 109.10 -44.25 -61.74
CA THR A 338 110.24 -43.33 -61.59
C THR A 338 111.28 -43.92 -60.62
N ILE A 339 110.85 -44.52 -59.51
CA ILE A 339 111.71 -45.22 -58.55
C ILE A 339 112.38 -46.44 -59.21
N GLN A 340 111.66 -47.21 -60.02
CA GLN A 340 112.25 -48.32 -60.78
C GLN A 340 113.33 -47.84 -61.76
N LYS A 341 113.04 -46.79 -62.54
CA LYS A 341 114.03 -46.18 -63.45
C LYS A 341 115.26 -45.69 -62.69
N PHE A 342 115.07 -45.03 -61.54
CA PHE A 342 116.16 -44.57 -60.68
C PHE A 342 117.02 -45.74 -60.18
N ASN A 343 116.41 -46.82 -59.69
CA ASN A 343 117.13 -48.00 -59.22
C ASN A 343 117.92 -48.70 -60.33
N ASN A 344 117.40 -48.75 -61.56
CA ASN A 344 118.11 -49.31 -62.71
C ASN A 344 119.34 -48.47 -63.08
N LEU A 345 119.20 -47.15 -63.14
CA LEU A 345 120.30 -46.21 -63.35
C LEU A 345 121.35 -46.30 -62.24
N GLN A 346 120.93 -46.45 -60.98
CA GLN A 346 121.83 -46.60 -59.84
C GLN A 346 122.66 -47.89 -59.95
N LYS A 347 122.05 -49.01 -60.38
CA LYS A 347 122.77 -50.26 -60.65
C LYS A 347 123.76 -50.13 -61.81
N GLU A 348 123.39 -49.42 -62.87
CA GLU A 348 124.30 -49.14 -63.99
C GLU A 348 125.50 -48.29 -63.55
N CYS A 349 125.28 -47.24 -62.76
CA CYS A 349 126.35 -46.43 -62.18
C CYS A 349 127.29 -47.28 -61.29
N GLN A 350 126.75 -48.14 -60.42
CA GLN A 350 127.55 -49.06 -59.61
C GLN A 350 128.37 -50.03 -60.48
N HIS A 351 127.80 -50.52 -61.59
CA HIS A 351 128.52 -51.39 -62.52
C HIS A 351 129.67 -50.66 -63.21
N ILE A 352 129.46 -49.41 -63.66
CA ILE A 352 130.50 -48.59 -64.27
C ILE A 352 131.61 -48.25 -63.25
N GLU A 353 131.25 -47.94 -62.00
CA GLU A 353 132.23 -47.72 -60.93
C GLU A 353 133.09 -48.96 -60.65
N GLN A 354 132.48 -50.15 -60.66
CA GLN A 354 133.20 -51.42 -60.50
C GLN A 354 134.22 -51.62 -61.64
N GLN A 355 133.78 -51.42 -62.89
CA GLN A 355 134.66 -51.50 -64.06
C GLN A 355 135.82 -50.49 -64.00
N LEU A 356 135.57 -49.28 -63.49
CA LEU A 356 136.60 -48.27 -63.27
C LEU A 356 137.60 -48.69 -62.19
N ARG A 357 137.17 -49.31 -61.09
CA ARG A 357 138.07 -49.85 -60.05
C ARG A 357 138.96 -50.97 -60.60
N ASP A 358 138.38 -51.89 -61.36
CA ASP A 358 139.12 -53.01 -61.94
C ASP A 358 140.19 -52.53 -62.93
N ARG A 359 139.84 -51.55 -63.79
CA ARG A 359 140.83 -50.90 -64.67
C ARG A 359 141.92 -50.17 -63.89
N LYS A 360 141.58 -49.50 -62.79
CA LYS A 360 142.56 -48.80 -61.94
C LYS A 360 143.55 -49.79 -61.29
N GLN A 361 143.07 -50.96 -60.84
CA GLN A 361 143.93 -52.03 -60.35
C GLN A 361 144.80 -52.62 -61.46
N TYR A 362 144.27 -52.80 -62.67
CA TYR A 362 145.05 -53.28 -63.81
C TYR A 362 146.21 -52.32 -64.16
N PHE A 363 145.96 -51.00 -64.17
CA PHE A 363 147.03 -50.01 -64.38
C PHE A 363 148.09 -50.00 -63.28
N LEU A 364 147.71 -50.21 -62.01
CA LEU A 364 148.67 -50.38 -60.91
C LEU A 364 149.61 -51.58 -61.12
N ILE A 365 149.09 -52.70 -61.64
CA ILE A 365 149.89 -53.89 -61.97
C ILE A 365 150.82 -53.62 -63.14
N VAL A 366 150.34 -52.94 -64.19
CA VAL A 366 151.15 -52.57 -65.37
C VAL A 366 152.27 -51.60 -65.01
N ASP A 367 152.01 -50.60 -64.16
CA ASP A 367 153.05 -49.67 -63.69
C ASP A 367 154.10 -50.34 -62.81
N ALA A 368 153.70 -51.32 -61.99
CA ALA A 368 154.64 -52.13 -61.21
C ALA A 368 155.54 -53.01 -62.10
N GLN A 369 155.00 -53.54 -63.20
CA GLN A 369 155.79 -54.29 -64.20
C GLN A 369 156.76 -53.38 -64.95
N LYS A 370 156.34 -52.18 -65.38
CA LYS A 370 157.24 -51.19 -66.02
C LYS A 370 158.38 -50.73 -65.12
N ARG A 371 158.17 -50.63 -63.80
CA ARG A 371 159.24 -50.32 -62.84
C ARG A 371 160.28 -51.45 -62.74
N LYS A 372 159.82 -52.71 -62.67
CA LYS A 372 160.71 -53.88 -62.71
C LYS A 372 161.53 -53.97 -63.99
N GLU A 373 160.94 -53.61 -65.12
CA GLU A 373 161.61 -53.60 -66.42
C GLU A 373 162.75 -52.56 -66.46
N LYS A 374 162.52 -51.35 -65.92
CA LYS A 374 163.55 -50.31 -65.78
C LYS A 374 164.69 -50.69 -64.83
N GLU A 375 164.38 -51.34 -63.70
CA GLU A 375 165.40 -51.81 -62.75
C GLU A 375 166.33 -52.86 -63.39
N LEU A 376 165.76 -53.77 -64.18
CA LEU A 376 166.52 -54.78 -64.92
C LEU A 376 167.38 -54.18 -66.06
N GLU A 377 166.89 -53.14 -66.75
CA GLU A 377 167.69 -52.40 -67.75
C GLU A 377 168.88 -51.66 -67.13
N GLU A 378 168.70 -51.05 -65.96
CA GLU A 378 169.78 -50.37 -65.24
C GLU A 378 170.84 -51.34 -64.71
N GLU A 379 170.44 -52.52 -64.21
CA GLU A 379 171.37 -53.58 -63.84
C GLU A 379 172.17 -54.11 -65.04
N PHE A 380 171.52 -54.28 -66.20
CA PHE A 380 172.17 -54.74 -67.41
C PHE A 380 173.20 -53.73 -67.93
N LYS A 381 172.89 -52.44 -67.83
CA LYS A 381 173.80 -51.34 -68.21
C LYS A 381 175.05 -51.29 -67.29
N LYS A 382 174.87 -51.41 -65.98
CA LYS A 382 175.98 -51.48 -65.00
C LYS A 382 176.91 -52.68 -65.24
N LYS A 383 176.36 -53.84 -65.60
CA LYS A 383 177.17 -55.04 -65.94
C LYS A 383 177.94 -54.88 -67.26
N LYS A 384 177.36 -54.21 -68.24
CA LYS A 384 178.01 -53.92 -69.53
C LYS A 384 179.20 -52.95 -69.38
N ASP A 385 179.04 -51.90 -68.57
CA ASP A 385 180.09 -50.90 -68.34
C ASP A 385 181.26 -51.50 -67.53
N ALA A 386 180.97 -52.38 -66.57
CA ALA A 386 182.00 -53.10 -65.80
C ALA A 386 182.87 -54.02 -66.68
N HIS A 387 182.28 -54.69 -67.67
CA HIS A 387 183.01 -55.56 -68.59
C HIS A 387 183.94 -54.76 -69.52
N TYR A 388 183.51 -53.57 -69.96
CA TYR A 388 184.31 -52.71 -70.85
C TYR A 388 185.54 -52.15 -70.13
N LEU A 389 185.40 -51.77 -68.85
CA LEU A 389 186.50 -51.25 -68.04
C LEU A 389 187.60 -52.30 -67.80
N GLN A 390 187.20 -53.56 -67.60
CA GLN A 390 188.15 -54.66 -67.33
C GLN A 390 188.94 -55.07 -68.59
N GLN A 391 188.33 -54.94 -69.78
CA GLN A 391 188.98 -55.20 -71.05
C GLN A 391 190.04 -54.11 -71.38
N SER A 392 189.75 -52.85 -71.03
CA SER A 392 190.71 -51.73 -71.17
C SER A 392 191.98 -51.96 -70.35
N GLN A 393 191.85 -52.38 -69.08
CA GLN A 393 192.99 -52.63 -68.19
C GLN A 393 193.92 -53.75 -68.67
N LYS A 394 193.37 -54.81 -69.28
CA LYS A 394 194.18 -55.89 -69.88
C LYS A 394 195.01 -55.40 -71.09
N THR A 395 194.51 -54.39 -71.79
CA THR A 395 195.15 -53.84 -73.00
C THR A 395 196.27 -52.86 -72.64
N GLU A 396 196.14 -52.11 -71.56
CA GLU A 396 197.20 -51.24 -71.02
C GLU A 396 198.36 -52.04 -70.40
N ALA A 397 198.07 -53.10 -69.67
CA ALA A 397 199.11 -53.98 -69.11
C ALA A 397 199.96 -54.63 -70.21
N ALA A 398 199.34 -55.04 -71.33
CA ALA A 398 200.06 -55.58 -72.48
C ALA A 398 201.00 -54.56 -73.16
N LYS A 399 200.64 -53.26 -73.15
CA LYS A 399 201.51 -52.18 -73.68
C LYS A 399 202.74 -51.95 -72.81
N HIS A 400 202.61 -52.04 -71.48
CA HIS A 400 203.76 -51.87 -70.58
C HIS A 400 204.79 -53.00 -70.71
N ILE A 401 204.34 -54.23 -70.97
CA ILE A 401 205.24 -55.37 -71.23
C ILE A 401 206.02 -55.21 -72.55
N GLN A 402 205.40 -54.63 -73.59
CA GLN A 402 206.06 -54.38 -74.88
C GLN A 402 207.08 -53.23 -74.87
N LEU A 403 206.90 -52.23 -73.99
CA LEU A 403 207.80 -51.07 -73.92
C LEU A 403 209.13 -51.38 -73.23
N PHE A 404 209.16 -52.28 -72.24
CA PHE A 404 210.41 -52.60 -71.55
C PHE A 404 211.35 -53.47 -72.39
N PHE A 405 210.83 -54.37 -73.22
CA PHE A 405 211.66 -55.18 -74.14
C PHE A 405 212.39 -54.35 -75.22
N LYS A 406 211.99 -53.09 -75.44
CA LYS A 406 212.59 -52.23 -76.49
C LYS A 406 213.83 -51.43 -76.05
N SER A 407 214.14 -51.30 -74.76
CA SER A 407 215.32 -50.53 -74.34
C SER A 407 216.62 -51.35 -74.23
N TYR A 408 216.60 -52.64 -74.60
CA TYR A 408 217.75 -53.55 -74.47
C TYR A 408 218.66 -53.62 -75.72
N GLN A 409 218.39 -52.96 -76.86
CA GLN A 409 219.04 -53.36 -78.15
C GLN A 409 219.49 -52.33 -79.20
N THR A 410 219.73 -51.04 -78.91
CA THR A 410 220.43 -50.13 -79.86
C THR A 410 221.37 -49.18 -79.10
N SER A 411 222.68 -49.42 -78.89
CA SER A 411 223.84 -49.73 -79.77
C SER A 411 224.45 -48.52 -80.52
N GLN A 412 225.47 -47.91 -79.87
CA GLN A 412 226.72 -47.31 -80.39
C GLN A 412 226.86 -46.86 -81.87
N LYS A 413 227.36 -45.62 -82.06
CA LYS A 413 228.44 -45.25 -83.02
C LYS A 413 229.35 -44.16 -82.38
N LYS A 414 230.69 -44.37 -82.33
CA LYS A 414 231.73 -43.52 -81.67
C LYS A 414 232.42 -42.54 -82.65
N PRO A 415 233.12 -41.46 -82.20
CA PRO A 415 234.37 -41.08 -82.91
C PRO A 415 235.56 -40.50 -82.09
N ILE A 416 236.77 -40.88 -82.54
CA ILE A 416 238.11 -40.22 -82.53
C ILE A 416 238.81 -39.79 -81.20
N LYS A 417 239.92 -40.50 -80.94
CA LYS A 417 241.19 -40.27 -80.21
C LYS A 417 241.27 -39.54 -78.84
N LEU A 418 241.66 -40.38 -77.86
CA LEU A 418 242.75 -40.23 -76.85
C LEU A 418 242.50 -39.45 -75.55
N LYS A 419 242.52 -40.23 -74.44
CA LYS A 419 243.00 -40.00 -73.03
C LYS A 419 241.91 -40.34 -71.98
N GLN A 420 242.09 -41.38 -71.15
CA GLN A 420 242.79 -41.45 -69.84
C GLN A 420 242.22 -40.46 -68.81
N GLY A 421 242.13 -40.75 -67.51
CA GLY A 421 242.07 -42.06 -66.87
C GLY A 421 240.66 -42.63 -66.82
#